data_AF-A0A3S0ZE83-F1
#
_entry.id   AF-A0A3S0ZE83-F1
#
_cell.length_a   1.000
_cell.length_b   1.000
_cell.length_c   1.000
_cell.angle_alpha   90.00
_cell.angle_beta   90.00
_cell.angle_gamma   90.00
#
_symmetry.space_group_name_H-M   'P 1'
#
loop_
_entity.id
_entity.type
_entity.pdbx_description
1 polymer ?
#
loop_
_entity_poly.entity_id
_entity_poly.type
_entity_poly.pdbx_seq_one_letter_code
_entity_poly.pdbx_strand_id
1 'polypeptide(L)'
;MTPFAIAGVQMYVNALQPNIEGMLQRLDILMARFPWTQMVLFSELAPLGPLPRFALPFDNAHLHRFQEAAIKHNIWLIPGSMFEQTETGHIYNTSAVINPQGQVIQKYRKMFPFRPYESGVEAGTEFCIFDVPEVGRFGLSICYDIWFPETTRQLTAAGVEVLLHPVLTGTTDREAELAIARATAAQFQCYVVDVNGLGAGGNGRSCVIDPTATVLHQSAGQEDMFPLELDLAQVRRQRETGMKGLGQVLKSFRDRAVDFTVYDRTSGADAYLNHLGPLAIPQQGTKAGLSTLDLRDTTVSDEIIRGAPQPQFKGADQPVHAPAQTNTAAPLAGKTVTG
;
A
#
# COMPACT_ATOMS: atom_id res chain seq x y z
N MET A 1 -4.67 -23.53 3.12
CA MET A 1 -4.35 -22.10 3.27
C MET A 1 -3.31 -22.02 4.37
N THR A 2 -2.17 -21.38 4.13
CA THR A 2 -1.18 -21.14 5.19
C THR A 2 -1.67 -19.90 5.95
N PRO A 3 -2.05 -20.01 7.23
CA PRO A 3 -2.37 -18.83 8.03
C PRO A 3 -1.18 -17.88 8.00
N PHE A 4 -1.43 -16.59 7.76
CA PHE A 4 -0.38 -15.57 7.80
C PHE A 4 -0.79 -14.40 8.66
N ALA A 5 0.00 -14.17 9.72
CA ALA A 5 -0.28 -13.16 10.72
C ALA A 5 0.57 -11.91 10.56
N ILE A 6 -0.08 -10.75 10.54
CA ILE A 6 0.56 -9.43 10.47
C ILE A 6 0.15 -8.61 11.68
N ALA A 7 1.09 -7.90 12.28
CA ALA A 7 0.82 -6.93 13.32
C ALA A 7 1.24 -5.52 12.93
N GLY A 8 0.39 -4.54 13.23
CA GLY A 8 0.78 -3.14 13.25
C GLY A 8 1.17 -2.69 14.66
N VAL A 9 2.12 -1.76 14.74
CA VAL A 9 2.53 -1.12 16.00
C VAL A 9 2.27 0.38 15.92
N GLN A 10 1.20 0.82 16.59
CA GLN A 10 0.89 2.23 16.79
C GLN A 10 1.54 2.72 18.09
N MET A 11 2.54 3.59 17.98
CA MET A 11 3.30 4.08 19.12
C MET A 11 3.59 5.58 19.04
N TYR A 12 3.93 6.18 20.18
CA TYR A 12 4.47 7.53 20.20
C TYR A 12 5.82 7.60 19.50
N VAL A 13 5.95 8.58 18.61
CA VAL A 13 7.19 8.91 17.91
C VAL A 13 7.70 10.24 18.45
N ASN A 14 8.94 10.25 18.94
CA ASN A 14 9.67 11.45 19.32
C ASN A 14 10.23 12.13 18.06
N ALA A 15 10.14 13.47 18.01
CA ALA A 15 10.63 14.24 16.87
C ALA A 15 12.13 14.55 16.91
N LEU A 16 12.74 14.51 18.09
CA LEU A 16 14.08 15.04 18.37
C LEU A 16 15.07 13.95 18.80
N GLN A 17 14.59 12.75 19.09
CA GLN A 17 15.38 11.63 19.59
C GLN A 17 15.03 10.36 18.82
N PRO A 18 16.00 9.46 18.57
CA PRO A 18 15.73 8.16 17.97
C PRO A 18 14.73 7.35 18.82
N ASN A 19 13.82 6.64 18.16
CA ASN A 19 12.80 5.81 18.80
C ASN A 19 13.16 4.31 18.79
N ILE A 20 14.37 3.97 18.33
CA ILE A 20 14.81 2.59 18.08
C ILE A 20 14.62 1.66 19.28
N GLU A 21 15.07 2.07 20.47
CA GLU A 21 14.89 1.25 21.69
C GLU A 21 13.42 1.02 22.00
N GLY A 22 12.60 2.07 21.89
CA GLY A 22 11.17 1.98 22.14
C GLY A 22 10.45 1.09 21.14
N MET A 23 10.88 1.11 19.86
CA MET A 23 10.37 0.23 18.82
C MET A 23 10.73 -1.23 19.09
N LEU A 24 12.01 -1.52 19.38
CA LEU A 24 12.48 -2.87 19.67
C LEU A 24 11.86 -3.44 20.94
N GLN A 25 11.66 -2.62 21.97
CA GLN A 25 10.95 -3.03 23.18
C GLN A 25 9.49 -3.42 22.87
N ARG A 26 8.79 -2.63 22.04
CA ARG A 26 7.41 -2.93 21.64
C ARG A 26 7.35 -4.19 20.78
N LEU A 27 8.32 -4.38 19.89
CA LEU A 27 8.46 -5.61 19.12
C LEU A 27 8.67 -6.83 20.04
N ASP A 28 9.57 -6.73 21.03
CA ASP A 28 9.79 -7.80 22.01
C ASP A 28 8.51 -8.13 22.80
N ILE A 29 7.76 -7.12 23.24
CA ILE A 29 6.48 -7.30 23.95
C ILE A 29 5.43 -7.94 23.03
N LEU A 30 5.32 -7.46 21.79
CA LEU A 30 4.39 -7.99 20.79
C LEU A 30 4.67 -9.48 20.57
N MET A 31 5.92 -9.84 20.31
CA MET A 31 6.30 -11.22 20.05
C MET A 31 6.15 -12.13 21.28
N ALA A 32 6.36 -11.59 22.49
CA ALA A 32 6.12 -12.32 23.73
C ALA A 32 4.61 -12.57 23.97
N ARG A 33 3.73 -11.62 23.65
CA ARG A 33 2.27 -11.78 23.80
C ARG A 33 1.63 -12.56 22.66
N PHE A 34 2.15 -12.42 21.45
CA PHE A 34 1.57 -12.94 20.22
C PHE A 34 2.65 -13.62 19.36
N PRO A 35 3.21 -14.75 19.84
CA PRO A 35 4.33 -15.42 19.20
C PRO A 35 4.01 -16.03 17.82
N TRP A 36 2.73 -16.03 17.43
CA TRP A 36 2.24 -16.48 16.13
C TRP A 36 2.34 -15.40 15.04
N THR A 37 2.72 -14.17 15.39
CA THR A 37 2.92 -13.07 14.42
C THR A 37 4.08 -13.38 13.48
N GLN A 38 3.88 -13.21 12.16
CA GLN A 38 4.89 -13.53 11.14
C GLN A 38 5.44 -12.29 10.43
N MET A 39 4.71 -11.17 10.48
CA MET A 39 5.14 -9.88 9.93
C MET A 39 4.78 -8.74 10.87
N VAL A 40 5.66 -7.77 11.02
CA VAL A 40 5.41 -6.55 11.82
C VAL A 40 5.65 -5.29 11.00
N LEU A 41 4.72 -4.34 11.10
CA LEU A 41 4.74 -3.04 10.43
C LEU A 41 4.71 -1.91 11.46
N PHE A 42 5.66 -0.98 11.33
CA PHE A 42 5.67 0.31 12.05
C PHE A 42 5.28 1.46 11.12
N SER A 43 4.98 2.62 11.71
CA SER A 43 4.55 3.83 10.98
C SER A 43 5.69 4.54 10.25
N GLU A 44 5.33 5.41 9.30
CA GLU A 44 6.28 6.27 8.59
C GLU A 44 7.14 7.09 9.57
N LEU A 45 8.43 7.21 9.28
CA LEU A 45 9.42 7.98 10.05
C LEU A 45 9.54 7.61 11.53
N ALA A 46 8.99 6.48 11.97
CA ALA A 46 9.04 6.03 13.36
C ALA A 46 10.47 5.94 13.93
N PRO A 47 11.48 5.35 13.25
CA PRO A 47 12.83 5.19 13.78
C PRO A 47 13.50 6.48 14.28
N LEU A 48 13.40 7.58 13.52
CA LEU A 48 14.19 8.80 13.74
C LEU A 48 13.35 10.08 13.83
N GLY A 49 12.04 9.98 13.68
CA GLY A 49 11.13 11.13 13.70
C GLY A 49 11.06 11.89 12.37
N PRO A 50 10.17 12.89 12.26
CA PRO A 50 9.77 13.49 10.99
C PRO A 50 10.69 14.62 10.50
N LEU A 51 11.90 14.76 11.06
CA LEU A 51 12.77 15.89 10.74
C LEU A 51 13.93 15.45 9.82
N PRO A 52 14.02 15.97 8.58
CA PRO A 52 15.03 15.56 7.59
C PRO A 52 16.49 15.72 8.05
N ARG A 53 16.76 16.59 9.03
CA ARG A 53 18.11 16.74 9.60
C ARG A 53 18.66 15.49 10.29
N PHE A 54 17.81 14.51 10.58
CA PHE A 54 18.21 13.20 11.11
C PHE A 54 18.38 12.15 10.02
N ALA A 55 18.42 12.56 8.75
CA ALA A 55 18.72 11.65 7.65
C ALA A 55 20.08 10.99 7.83
N LEU A 56 20.16 9.70 7.52
CA LEU A 56 21.38 8.90 7.59
C LEU A 56 21.59 8.19 6.25
N PRO A 57 22.82 7.73 5.94
CA PRO A 57 22.99 6.74 4.88
C PRO A 57 22.06 5.54 5.08
N PHE A 58 21.61 4.91 3.99
CA PHE A 58 20.69 3.78 4.07
C PHE A 58 21.24 2.65 4.94
N ASP A 59 22.50 2.29 4.70
CA ASP A 59 23.23 1.36 5.55
C ASP A 59 23.72 2.09 6.80
N ASN A 60 23.13 1.75 7.95
CA ASN A 60 23.44 2.38 9.22
C ASN A 60 23.17 1.43 10.39
N ALA A 61 23.71 1.78 11.57
CA ALA A 61 23.59 0.96 12.77
C ALA A 61 22.14 0.70 13.21
N HIS A 62 21.18 1.58 12.89
CA HIS A 62 19.78 1.35 13.23
C HIS A 62 19.13 0.30 12.33
N LEU A 63 19.44 0.30 11.03
CA LEU A 63 19.03 -0.75 10.12
C LEU A 63 19.54 -2.12 10.58
N HIS A 64 20.82 -2.21 10.98
CA HIS A 64 21.42 -3.47 11.48
C HIS A 64 20.66 -4.01 12.69
N ARG A 65 20.26 -3.15 13.62
CA ARG A 65 19.46 -3.57 14.78
C ARG A 65 18.07 -4.10 14.40
N PHE A 66 17.44 -3.54 13.37
CA PHE A 66 16.18 -4.09 12.86
C PHE A 66 16.40 -5.44 12.15
N GLN A 67 17.52 -5.62 11.43
CA GLN A 67 17.89 -6.92 10.85
C GLN A 67 18.11 -7.98 11.93
N GLU A 68 18.84 -7.65 13.00
CA GLU A 68 19.02 -8.52 14.17
C GLU A 68 17.69 -8.86 14.84
N ALA A 69 16.78 -7.90 14.96
CA ALA A 69 15.45 -8.13 15.54
C ALA A 69 14.58 -9.05 14.68
N ALA A 70 14.63 -8.90 13.34
CA ALA A 70 13.94 -9.78 12.41
C ALA A 70 14.45 -11.24 12.53
N ILE A 71 15.77 -11.43 12.68
CA ILE A 71 16.39 -12.74 12.93
C ILE A 71 15.95 -13.29 14.29
N LYS A 72 16.08 -12.50 15.35
CA LYS A 72 15.74 -12.89 16.73
C LYS A 72 14.33 -13.45 16.84
N HIS A 73 13.38 -12.81 16.16
CA HIS A 73 11.96 -13.17 16.22
C HIS A 73 11.50 -14.05 15.05
N ASN A 74 12.36 -14.30 14.05
CA ASN A 74 12.05 -15.04 12.84
C ASN A 74 10.79 -14.49 12.11
N ILE A 75 10.77 -13.18 11.87
CA ILE A 75 9.64 -12.47 11.24
C ILE A 75 10.07 -11.63 10.05
N TRP A 76 9.10 -11.28 9.21
CA TRP A 76 9.21 -10.16 8.30
C TRP A 76 9.09 -8.85 9.09
N LEU A 77 10.00 -7.91 8.89
CA LEU A 77 9.97 -6.63 9.60
C LEU A 77 10.01 -5.47 8.61
N ILE A 78 9.00 -4.62 8.71
CA ILE A 78 8.95 -3.32 8.06
C ILE A 78 9.03 -2.28 9.19
N PRO A 79 10.20 -1.69 9.46
CA PRO A 79 10.41 -0.77 10.58
C PRO A 79 9.77 0.61 10.36
N GLY A 80 8.82 0.71 9.42
CA GLY A 80 8.31 1.97 8.92
C GLY A 80 9.25 2.54 7.87
N SER A 81 9.49 3.84 7.91
CA SER A 81 10.45 4.50 7.03
C SER A 81 11.39 5.40 7.81
N MET A 82 12.50 5.83 7.21
CA MET A 82 13.45 6.78 7.75
C MET A 82 13.96 7.69 6.63
N PHE A 83 14.43 8.90 6.98
CA PHE A 83 15.09 9.72 5.98
C PHE A 83 16.46 9.12 5.62
N GLU A 84 16.64 8.79 4.34
CA GLU A 84 17.89 8.32 3.73
C GLU A 84 18.61 9.52 3.10
N GLN A 85 19.85 9.79 3.47
CA GLN A 85 20.72 10.75 2.78
C GLN A 85 21.69 10.00 1.87
N THR A 86 21.72 10.36 0.59
CA THR A 86 22.69 9.82 -0.38
C THR A 86 24.05 10.51 -0.23
N GLU A 87 25.10 9.90 -0.78
CA GLU A 87 26.45 10.49 -0.84
C GLU A 87 26.49 11.87 -1.54
N THR A 88 25.55 12.10 -2.48
CA THR A 88 25.38 13.37 -3.18
C THR A 88 24.55 14.39 -2.41
N GLY A 89 24.08 14.06 -1.20
CA GLY A 89 23.34 14.94 -0.30
C GLY A 89 21.82 14.97 -0.48
N HIS A 90 21.25 14.21 -1.43
CA HIS A 90 19.80 14.11 -1.59
C HIS A 90 19.16 13.33 -0.44
N ILE A 91 17.98 13.77 0.00
CA ILE A 91 17.22 13.12 1.06
C ILE A 91 15.99 12.44 0.47
N TYR A 92 15.76 11.18 0.82
CA TYR A 92 14.56 10.41 0.48
C TYR A 92 13.87 9.93 1.75
N ASN A 93 12.56 9.73 1.71
CA ASN A 93 11.83 8.99 2.75
C ASN A 93 11.80 7.51 2.36
N THR A 94 12.54 6.67 3.08
CA THR A 94 12.88 5.31 2.64
C THR A 94 12.42 4.26 3.64
N SER A 95 11.73 3.23 3.17
CA SER A 95 11.38 2.03 3.93
C SER A 95 12.21 0.82 3.47
N ALA A 96 12.46 -0.10 4.40
CA ALA A 96 13.13 -1.37 4.12
C ALA A 96 12.17 -2.53 4.40
N VAL A 97 12.23 -3.58 3.57
CA VAL A 97 11.55 -4.85 3.85
C VAL A 97 12.61 -5.86 4.25
N ILE A 98 12.58 -6.27 5.51
CA ILE A 98 13.55 -7.18 6.10
C ILE A 98 12.89 -8.56 6.22
N ASN A 99 13.53 -9.60 5.68
CA ASN A 99 13.03 -10.97 5.80
C ASN A 99 13.44 -11.61 7.15
N PRO A 100 12.92 -12.81 7.49
CA PRO A 100 13.27 -13.50 8.73
C PRO A 100 14.75 -13.89 8.87
N GLN A 101 15.51 -13.88 7.78
CA GLN A 101 16.96 -14.09 7.78
C GLN A 101 17.75 -12.79 8.03
N GLY A 102 17.05 -11.68 8.29
CA GLY A 102 17.65 -10.36 8.50
C GLY A 102 18.14 -9.71 7.20
N GLN A 103 17.77 -10.22 6.03
CA GLN A 103 18.17 -9.65 4.75
C GLN A 103 17.18 -8.57 4.33
N VAL A 104 17.68 -7.42 3.90
CA VAL A 104 16.86 -6.41 3.22
C VAL A 104 16.58 -6.92 1.81
N ILE A 105 15.34 -7.34 1.54
CA ILE A 105 14.94 -7.85 0.23
C ILE A 105 14.37 -6.76 -0.68
N GLN A 106 13.92 -5.65 -0.11
CA GLN A 106 13.47 -4.47 -0.83
C GLN A 106 13.85 -3.20 -0.08
N LYS A 107 14.18 -2.16 -0.87
CA LYS A 107 14.33 -0.77 -0.41
C LYS A 107 13.34 0.07 -1.22
N TYR A 108 12.48 0.80 -0.55
CA TYR A 108 11.48 1.64 -1.19
C TYR A 108 11.66 3.10 -0.80
N ARG A 109 11.82 3.97 -1.80
CA ARG A 109 11.80 5.43 -1.62
C ARG A 109 10.40 5.93 -1.96
N LYS A 110 9.75 6.64 -1.03
CA LYS A 110 8.43 7.26 -1.18
C LYS A 110 8.33 7.98 -2.52
N MET A 111 7.32 7.62 -3.31
CA MET A 111 7.19 8.13 -4.68
C MET A 111 6.63 9.55 -4.69
N PHE A 112 5.73 9.85 -3.75
CA PHE A 112 5.09 11.14 -3.60
C PHE A 112 5.40 11.69 -2.21
N PRO A 113 6.51 12.43 -2.03
CA PRO A 113 6.68 13.25 -0.85
C PRO A 113 5.47 14.18 -0.68
N PHE A 114 5.03 14.42 0.56
CA PHE A 114 3.90 15.28 0.91
C PHE A 114 4.23 16.75 0.68
N ARG A 115 4.40 17.10 -0.60
CA ARG A 115 4.70 18.46 -1.05
C ARG A 115 3.43 19.30 -0.95
N PRO A 116 3.54 20.56 -0.50
CA PRO A 116 4.78 21.33 -0.33
C PRO A 116 5.46 21.21 1.06
N TYR A 117 4.92 20.41 1.99
CA TYR A 117 5.42 20.33 3.37
C TYR A 117 6.71 19.51 3.52
N GLU A 118 6.89 18.44 2.74
CA GLU A 118 8.15 17.69 2.63
C GLU A 118 9.10 18.31 1.57
N SER A 119 9.31 19.62 1.66
CA SER A 119 10.28 20.32 0.79
C SER A 119 11.71 19.85 1.05
N GLY A 120 12.50 19.66 -0.01
CA GLY A 120 13.86 19.13 0.07
C GLY A 120 13.94 17.60 0.21
N VAL A 121 12.80 16.89 0.19
CA VAL A 121 12.75 15.43 0.09
C VAL A 121 12.45 15.06 -1.37
N GLU A 122 13.28 14.18 -1.92
CA GLU A 122 13.18 13.70 -3.30
C GLU A 122 12.19 12.55 -3.45
N ALA A 123 11.63 12.43 -4.65
CA ALA A 123 10.70 11.37 -5.02
C ALA A 123 11.45 10.12 -5.48
N GLY A 124 11.04 8.95 -4.98
CA GLY A 124 11.38 7.66 -5.58
C GLY A 124 10.63 7.41 -6.88
N THR A 125 11.09 6.44 -7.66
CA THR A 125 10.49 6.09 -8.97
C THR A 125 10.23 4.60 -9.15
N GLU A 126 10.59 3.77 -8.16
CA GLU A 126 10.48 2.32 -8.20
C GLU A 126 9.31 1.83 -7.36
N PHE A 127 8.57 0.83 -7.84
CA PHE A 127 7.48 0.20 -7.09
C PHE A 127 8.04 -0.90 -6.17
N CYS A 128 7.60 -0.93 -4.91
CA CYS A 128 8.00 -1.98 -3.97
C CYS A 128 7.03 -3.16 -4.01
N ILE A 129 7.48 -4.28 -4.57
CA ILE A 129 6.72 -5.53 -4.68
C ILE A 129 7.62 -6.68 -4.23
N PHE A 130 7.12 -7.57 -3.38
CA PHE A 130 7.84 -8.76 -2.94
C PHE A 130 6.89 -9.91 -2.64
N ASP A 131 7.42 -11.13 -2.70
CA ASP A 131 6.68 -12.34 -2.39
C ASP A 131 7.05 -12.85 -1.00
N VAL A 132 6.04 -13.22 -0.22
CA VAL A 132 6.20 -14.01 1.00
C VAL A 132 5.94 -15.47 0.62
N PRO A 133 6.93 -16.38 0.75
CA PRO A 133 6.81 -17.76 0.31
C PRO A 133 5.57 -18.45 0.87
N GLU A 134 4.85 -19.18 0.01
CA GLU A 134 3.63 -19.95 0.33
C GLU A 134 2.42 -19.11 0.83
N VAL A 135 2.57 -17.79 0.93
CA VAL A 135 1.57 -16.88 1.47
C VAL A 135 0.95 -16.09 0.32
N GLY A 136 1.72 -15.18 -0.28
CA GLY A 136 1.21 -14.28 -1.32
C GLY A 136 2.15 -13.13 -1.64
N ARG A 137 1.66 -12.21 -2.47
CA ARG A 137 2.41 -11.04 -2.94
C ARG A 137 2.05 -9.79 -2.16
N PHE A 138 3.06 -9.05 -1.74
CA PHE A 138 2.96 -7.84 -0.93
C PHE A 138 3.47 -6.65 -1.71
N GLY A 139 2.85 -5.50 -1.45
CA GLY A 139 3.30 -4.20 -1.94
C GLY A 139 3.48 -3.24 -0.77
N LEU A 140 4.34 -2.25 -0.96
CA LEU A 140 4.56 -1.19 0.03
C LEU A 140 4.36 0.18 -0.62
N SER A 141 3.61 1.03 0.07
CA SER A 141 3.28 2.41 -0.30
C SER A 141 3.43 3.24 0.98
N ILE A 142 4.00 4.44 0.94
CA ILE A 142 4.21 5.26 2.16
C ILE A 142 3.25 6.45 2.15
N CYS A 143 2.33 6.48 3.11
CA CYS A 143 1.49 7.62 3.45
C CYS A 143 0.85 8.31 2.23
N TYR A 144 1.41 9.44 1.79
CA TYR A 144 0.84 10.23 0.71
C TYR A 144 0.78 9.50 -0.64
N ASP A 145 1.57 8.43 -0.82
CA ASP A 145 1.53 7.59 -2.01
C ASP A 145 0.13 6.99 -2.29
N ILE A 146 -0.67 6.71 -1.25
CA ILE A 146 -2.01 6.12 -1.41
C ILE A 146 -3.04 7.09 -2.01
N TRP A 147 -2.75 8.40 -1.96
CA TRP A 147 -3.63 9.44 -2.53
C TRP A 147 -3.66 9.40 -4.06
N PHE A 148 -2.66 8.75 -4.66
CA PHE A 148 -2.53 8.56 -6.10
C PHE A 148 -2.95 7.13 -6.43
N PRO A 149 -4.21 6.87 -6.80
CA PRO A 149 -4.72 5.51 -7.03
C PRO A 149 -3.90 4.74 -8.08
N GLU A 150 -3.17 5.42 -8.95
CA GLU A 150 -2.19 4.87 -9.89
C GLU A 150 -1.12 4.00 -9.19
N THR A 151 -0.65 4.39 -8.01
CA THR A 151 0.36 3.63 -7.26
C THR A 151 -0.18 2.25 -6.92
N THR A 152 -1.36 2.20 -6.30
CA THR A 152 -1.99 0.95 -5.91
C THR A 152 -2.52 0.19 -7.12
N ARG A 153 -2.95 0.87 -8.18
CA ARG A 153 -3.30 0.24 -9.47
C ARG A 153 -2.13 -0.54 -10.02
N GLN A 154 -0.93 0.07 -10.06
CA GLN A 154 0.27 -0.59 -10.55
C GLN A 154 0.63 -1.82 -9.68
N LEU A 155 0.63 -1.66 -8.36
CA LEU A 155 0.93 -2.75 -7.42
C LEU A 155 -0.04 -3.94 -7.58
N THR A 156 -1.34 -3.68 -7.61
CA THR A 156 -2.36 -4.73 -7.69
C THR A 156 -2.50 -5.35 -9.08
N ALA A 157 -2.22 -4.59 -10.15
CA ALA A 157 -2.07 -5.14 -11.50
C ALA A 157 -0.88 -6.12 -11.59
N ALA A 158 0.18 -5.90 -10.80
CA ALA A 158 1.29 -6.82 -10.65
C ALA A 158 1.02 -7.98 -9.65
N GLY A 159 -0.22 -8.11 -9.17
CA GLY A 159 -0.68 -9.22 -8.35
C GLY A 159 -0.59 -9.01 -6.85
N VAL A 160 -0.20 -7.83 -6.35
CA VAL A 160 -0.16 -7.53 -4.90
C VAL A 160 -1.51 -7.82 -4.25
N GLU A 161 -1.51 -8.63 -3.19
CA GLU A 161 -2.69 -9.06 -2.43
C GLU A 161 -2.83 -8.30 -1.11
N VAL A 162 -1.70 -7.80 -0.56
CA VAL A 162 -1.63 -7.01 0.67
C VAL A 162 -0.79 -5.75 0.43
N LEU A 163 -1.38 -4.59 0.71
CA LEU A 163 -0.71 -3.30 0.72
C LEU A 163 -0.29 -2.96 2.15
N LEU A 164 1.02 -2.89 2.38
CA LEU A 164 1.62 -2.37 3.61
C LEU A 164 1.74 -0.85 3.49
N HIS A 165 1.15 -0.14 4.44
CA HIS A 165 1.03 1.31 4.38
C HIS A 165 1.51 1.95 5.71
N PRO A 166 2.84 2.20 5.86
CA PRO A 166 3.35 3.07 6.91
C PRO A 166 2.87 4.51 6.67
N VAL A 167 2.30 5.13 7.70
CA VAL A 167 1.68 6.46 7.60
C VAL A 167 2.20 7.42 8.67
N LEU A 168 2.36 8.68 8.30
CA LEU A 168 2.47 9.82 9.20
C LEU A 168 1.42 10.85 8.77
N THR A 169 0.26 10.79 9.41
CA THR A 169 -0.78 11.82 9.25
C THR A 169 -1.16 12.35 10.62
N GLY A 170 -0.53 13.49 10.97
CA GLY A 170 -0.81 14.28 12.18
C GLY A 170 -1.75 15.46 11.94
N THR A 171 -2.25 15.63 10.71
CA THR A 171 -3.08 16.76 10.29
C THR A 171 -4.58 16.42 10.36
N THR A 172 -5.42 17.41 10.03
CA THR A 172 -6.86 17.24 9.84
C THR A 172 -7.21 16.32 8.68
N ASP A 173 -6.24 15.96 7.82
CA ASP A 173 -6.46 15.12 6.64
C ASP A 173 -6.63 13.64 7.00
N ARG A 174 -6.43 13.24 8.26
CA ARG A 174 -6.53 11.83 8.68
C ARG A 174 -7.90 11.21 8.37
N GLU A 175 -8.99 11.97 8.41
CA GLU A 175 -10.30 11.44 8.01
C GLU A 175 -10.37 11.12 6.51
N ALA A 176 -9.80 11.99 5.67
CA ALA A 176 -9.75 11.78 4.24
C ALA A 176 -8.86 10.59 3.90
N GLU A 177 -7.69 10.50 4.55
CA GLU A 177 -6.77 9.39 4.36
C GLU A 177 -7.42 8.04 4.77
N LEU A 178 -8.14 7.97 5.89
CA LEU A 178 -8.87 6.75 6.30
C LEU A 178 -9.96 6.36 5.28
N ALA A 179 -10.64 7.35 4.71
CA ALA A 179 -11.59 7.11 3.63
C ALA A 179 -10.90 6.57 2.37
N ILE A 180 -9.72 7.10 2.03
CA ILE A 180 -8.90 6.63 0.92
C ILE A 180 -8.42 5.20 1.18
N ALA A 181 -7.85 4.88 2.34
CA ALA A 181 -7.41 3.53 2.68
C ALA A 181 -8.54 2.50 2.51
N ARG A 182 -9.75 2.85 2.96
CA ARG A 182 -10.93 2.00 2.80
C ARG A 182 -11.39 1.87 1.35
N ALA A 183 -11.38 2.97 0.60
CA ALA A 183 -11.69 2.95 -0.83
C ALA A 183 -10.67 2.12 -1.61
N THR A 184 -9.38 2.24 -1.30
CA THR A 184 -8.27 1.49 -1.89
C THR A 184 -8.47 -0.01 -1.73
N ALA A 185 -8.76 -0.50 -0.52
CA ALA A 185 -9.01 -1.92 -0.28
C ALA A 185 -10.14 -2.47 -1.19
N ALA A 186 -11.21 -1.69 -1.36
CA ALA A 186 -12.35 -2.03 -2.21
C ALA A 186 -12.02 -1.96 -3.72
N GLN A 187 -11.45 -0.84 -4.18
CA GLN A 187 -11.19 -0.54 -5.59
C GLN A 187 -10.14 -1.46 -6.21
N PHE A 188 -9.18 -1.90 -5.40
CA PHE A 188 -8.05 -2.73 -5.84
C PHE A 188 -8.10 -4.17 -5.32
N GLN A 189 -9.16 -4.50 -4.57
CA GLN A 189 -9.43 -5.83 -4.03
C GLN A 189 -8.16 -6.43 -3.40
N CYS A 190 -7.62 -5.73 -2.40
CA CYS A 190 -6.46 -6.13 -1.61
C CYS A 190 -6.68 -5.79 -0.14
N TYR A 191 -5.93 -6.43 0.75
CA TYR A 191 -5.84 -5.96 2.12
C TYR A 191 -5.05 -4.65 2.17
N VAL A 192 -5.45 -3.74 3.06
CA VAL A 192 -4.67 -2.54 3.40
C VAL A 192 -4.35 -2.62 4.88
N VAL A 193 -3.05 -2.63 5.21
CA VAL A 193 -2.54 -2.58 6.58
C VAL A 193 -1.93 -1.20 6.79
N ASP A 194 -2.72 -0.31 7.40
CA ASP A 194 -2.43 1.10 7.60
C ASP A 194 -1.93 1.36 9.02
N VAL A 195 -0.68 1.79 9.17
CA VAL A 195 -0.07 2.01 10.49
C VAL A 195 0.39 3.46 10.61
N ASN A 196 -0.33 4.24 11.43
CA ASN A 196 -0.03 5.64 11.72
C ASN A 196 0.50 5.80 13.14
N GLY A 197 1.53 6.62 13.32
CA GLY A 197 2.14 6.87 14.62
C GLY A 197 1.32 7.82 15.50
N LEU A 198 1.82 8.08 16.71
CA LEU A 198 1.25 9.04 17.66
C LEU A 198 2.22 10.19 17.93
N GLY A 199 1.69 11.35 18.30
CA GLY A 199 2.49 12.54 18.61
C GLY A 199 3.16 13.08 17.36
N ALA A 200 4.49 13.14 17.33
CA ALA A 200 5.20 13.60 16.12
C ALA A 200 5.08 12.63 14.94
N GLY A 201 4.64 11.39 15.18
CA GLY A 201 4.43 10.36 14.17
C GLY A 201 2.99 10.28 13.63
N GLY A 202 2.08 11.15 14.09
CA GLY A 202 0.71 11.20 13.60
C GLY A 202 -0.35 11.23 14.71
N ASN A 203 -1.61 11.04 14.31
CA ASN A 203 -2.79 11.02 15.18
C ASN A 203 -3.33 9.60 15.45
N GLY A 204 -2.55 8.56 15.12
CA GLY A 204 -2.94 7.16 15.26
C GLY A 204 -4.12 6.79 14.36
N ARG A 205 -5.06 6.01 14.93
CA ARG A 205 -6.18 5.38 14.21
C ARG A 205 -5.74 4.44 13.10
N SER A 206 -4.62 3.75 13.31
CA SER A 206 -4.16 2.67 12.44
C SER A 206 -5.28 1.68 12.18
N CYS A 207 -5.35 1.11 10.98
CA CYS A 207 -6.45 0.22 10.61
C CYS A 207 -6.02 -0.93 9.69
N VAL A 208 -6.82 -1.99 9.70
CA VAL A 208 -6.69 -3.11 8.77
C VAL A 208 -8.02 -3.27 8.05
N ILE A 209 -7.98 -3.27 6.72
CA ILE A 209 -9.18 -3.27 5.88
C ILE A 209 -9.09 -4.44 4.91
N ASP A 210 -10.18 -5.20 4.81
CA ASP A 210 -10.27 -6.33 3.91
C ASP A 210 -10.58 -5.90 2.44
N PRO A 211 -10.40 -6.81 1.46
CA PRO A 211 -10.68 -6.56 0.05
C PRO A 211 -12.14 -6.21 -0.30
N THR A 212 -13.03 -6.21 0.70
CA THR A 212 -14.46 -5.90 0.58
C THR A 212 -14.86 -4.62 1.32
N ALA A 213 -13.87 -3.82 1.73
CA ALA A 213 -13.99 -2.58 2.50
C ALA A 213 -14.51 -2.76 3.94
N THR A 214 -14.41 -3.97 4.49
CA THR A 214 -14.69 -4.25 5.90
C THR A 214 -13.47 -3.85 6.72
N VAL A 215 -13.67 -2.96 7.69
CA VAL A 215 -12.62 -2.60 8.65
C VAL A 215 -12.53 -3.72 9.69
N LEU A 216 -11.45 -4.49 9.63
CA LEU A 216 -11.19 -5.61 10.54
C LEU A 216 -10.66 -5.12 11.89
N HIS A 217 -9.88 -4.04 11.85
CA HIS A 217 -9.35 -3.38 13.04
C HIS A 217 -9.24 -1.89 12.78
N GLN A 218 -9.49 -1.09 13.81
CA GLN A 218 -9.12 0.32 13.83
C GLN A 218 -8.75 0.72 15.26
N SER A 219 -7.51 1.12 15.46
CA SER A 219 -7.03 1.68 16.72
C SER A 219 -7.78 2.97 17.04
N ALA A 220 -7.82 3.33 18.32
CA ALA A 220 -8.20 4.68 18.73
C ALA A 220 -6.94 5.57 18.84
N GLY A 221 -6.95 6.59 19.70
CA GLY A 221 -5.88 7.58 19.83
C GLY A 221 -4.74 7.22 20.80
N GLN A 222 -4.68 5.97 21.26
CA GLN A 222 -3.70 5.47 22.23
C GLN A 222 -2.71 4.47 21.61
N GLU A 223 -1.66 4.11 22.32
CA GLU A 223 -0.74 3.05 21.85
C GLU A 223 -1.48 1.74 21.64
N ASP A 224 -1.13 1.03 20.57
CA ASP A 224 -1.80 -0.21 20.19
C ASP A 224 -0.83 -1.16 19.46
N MET A 225 -1.03 -2.45 19.67
CA MET A 225 -0.31 -3.54 19.02
C MET A 225 -1.34 -4.57 18.61
N PHE A 226 -1.62 -4.64 17.31
CA PHE A 226 -2.77 -5.37 16.79
C PHE A 226 -2.33 -6.44 15.79
N PRO A 227 -2.12 -7.69 16.24
CA PRO A 227 -1.89 -8.82 15.34
C PRO A 227 -3.23 -9.34 14.79
N LEU A 228 -3.27 -9.63 13.48
CA LEU A 228 -4.41 -10.24 12.79
C LEU A 228 -3.93 -11.28 11.78
N GLU A 229 -4.68 -12.37 11.63
CA GLU A 229 -4.49 -13.30 10.51
C GLU A 229 -5.21 -12.78 9.25
N LEU A 230 -4.54 -12.87 8.10
CA LEU A 230 -5.13 -12.51 6.81
C LEU A 230 -5.55 -13.74 6.01
N ASP A 231 -6.75 -13.71 5.44
CA ASP A 231 -7.24 -14.72 4.51
C ASP A 231 -6.98 -14.29 3.06
N LEU A 232 -5.82 -14.67 2.52
CA LEU A 232 -5.48 -14.36 1.13
C LEU A 232 -6.33 -15.12 0.11
N ALA A 233 -7.01 -16.21 0.49
CA ALA A 233 -7.99 -16.84 -0.39
C ALA A 233 -9.21 -15.93 -0.58
N GLN A 234 -9.55 -15.10 0.41
CA GLN A 234 -10.57 -14.06 0.26
C GLN A 234 -10.21 -13.12 -0.90
N VAL A 235 -8.97 -12.61 -0.95
CA VAL A 235 -8.49 -11.74 -2.04
C VAL A 235 -8.70 -12.41 -3.40
N ARG A 236 -8.18 -13.63 -3.55
CA ARG A 236 -8.25 -14.41 -4.80
C ARG A 236 -9.68 -14.65 -5.23
N ARG A 237 -10.54 -15.03 -4.27
CA ARG A 237 -11.98 -15.23 -4.50
C ARG A 237 -12.68 -13.94 -4.92
N GLN A 238 -12.41 -12.81 -4.26
CA GLN A 238 -13.01 -11.52 -4.64
C GLN A 238 -12.59 -11.08 -6.05
N ARG A 239 -11.33 -11.30 -6.42
CA ARG A 239 -10.83 -10.98 -7.78
C ARG A 239 -11.46 -11.88 -8.84
N GLU A 240 -11.69 -13.15 -8.52
CA GLU A 240 -12.31 -14.12 -9.42
C GLU A 240 -13.82 -13.93 -9.55
N THR A 241 -14.57 -13.85 -8.45
CA THR A 241 -16.04 -13.85 -8.47
C THR A 241 -16.67 -12.46 -8.31
N GLY A 242 -15.85 -11.43 -8.13
CA GLY A 242 -16.31 -10.09 -7.82
C GLY A 242 -16.51 -9.88 -6.32
N MET A 243 -16.47 -8.62 -5.90
CA MET A 243 -16.62 -8.25 -4.50
C MET A 243 -18.00 -8.69 -3.98
N LYS A 244 -18.04 -9.56 -2.97
CA LYS A 244 -19.27 -10.15 -2.41
C LYS A 244 -20.13 -10.85 -3.49
N GLY A 245 -19.50 -11.37 -4.54
CA GLY A 245 -20.19 -11.99 -5.69
C GLY A 245 -20.85 -10.99 -6.65
N LEU A 246 -20.52 -9.70 -6.54
CA LEU A 246 -21.06 -8.61 -7.35
C LEU A 246 -20.03 -8.15 -8.41
N GLY A 247 -19.83 -6.83 -8.53
CA GLY A 247 -18.95 -6.23 -9.53
C GLY A 247 -17.51 -6.73 -9.48
N GLN A 248 -16.92 -6.90 -10.66
CA GLN A 248 -15.57 -7.45 -10.86
C GLN A 248 -14.60 -6.34 -11.29
N VAL A 249 -14.34 -5.40 -10.37
CA VAL A 249 -13.66 -4.12 -10.67
C VAL A 249 -12.34 -4.31 -11.43
N LEU A 250 -11.47 -5.23 -11.00
CA LEU A 250 -10.19 -5.46 -11.66
C LEU A 250 -10.34 -6.04 -13.08
N LYS A 251 -11.30 -6.94 -13.29
CA LYS A 251 -11.59 -7.49 -14.63
C LYS A 251 -12.22 -6.45 -15.54
N SER A 252 -13.15 -5.66 -15.03
CA SER A 252 -13.73 -4.54 -15.78
C SER A 252 -12.67 -3.50 -16.17
N PHE A 253 -11.66 -3.26 -15.33
CA PHE A 253 -10.53 -2.39 -15.69
C PHE A 253 -9.62 -3.03 -16.74
N ARG A 254 -9.34 -4.34 -16.65
CA ARG A 254 -8.56 -5.08 -17.66
C ARG A 254 -9.25 -5.10 -19.03
N ASP A 255 -10.58 -5.31 -19.04
CA ASP A 255 -11.41 -5.52 -20.23
C ASP A 255 -12.09 -4.22 -20.71
N ARG A 256 -11.62 -3.06 -20.23
CA ARG A 256 -12.18 -1.75 -20.56
C ARG A 256 -12.09 -1.48 -22.07
N ALA A 257 -13.08 -0.76 -22.60
CA ALA A 257 -13.13 -0.41 -24.02
C ALA A 257 -12.30 0.84 -24.39
N VAL A 258 -11.89 1.61 -23.37
CA VAL A 258 -11.25 2.93 -23.53
C VAL A 258 -9.88 2.94 -22.86
N ASP A 259 -8.93 3.61 -23.49
CA ASP A 259 -7.65 3.95 -22.88
C ASP A 259 -7.70 5.33 -22.22
N PHE A 260 -7.11 5.42 -21.04
CA PHE A 260 -7.04 6.65 -20.28
C PHE A 260 -5.84 7.47 -20.77
N THR A 261 -6.11 8.46 -21.62
CA THR A 261 -5.09 9.34 -22.20
C THR A 261 -4.31 10.13 -21.16
N VAL A 262 -4.86 10.33 -19.95
CA VAL A 262 -4.16 10.94 -18.81
C VAL A 262 -2.83 10.24 -18.45
N TYR A 263 -2.66 8.96 -18.83
CA TYR A 263 -1.41 8.23 -18.61
C TYR A 263 -0.36 8.45 -19.72
N ASP A 264 -0.76 9.04 -20.83
CA ASP A 264 0.15 9.56 -21.86
C ASP A 264 0.39 11.05 -21.61
N ARG A 265 1.60 11.38 -21.13
CA ARG A 265 2.03 12.75 -20.84
C ARG A 265 2.08 13.65 -22.08
N THR A 266 1.99 13.10 -23.28
CA THR A 266 1.96 13.85 -24.54
C THR A 266 0.54 14.08 -25.06
N SER A 267 -0.46 13.46 -24.45
CA SER A 267 -1.86 13.54 -24.90
C SER A 267 -2.51 14.90 -24.71
N GLY A 268 -2.01 15.71 -23.77
CA GLY A 268 -2.64 16.97 -23.35
C GLY A 268 -3.93 16.78 -22.53
N ALA A 269 -4.27 15.55 -22.14
CA ALA A 269 -5.49 15.27 -21.36
C ALA A 269 -5.48 15.91 -19.96
N ASP A 270 -4.31 16.21 -19.43
CA ASP A 270 -4.06 16.85 -18.14
C ASP A 270 -3.82 18.36 -18.25
N ALA A 271 -4.07 18.98 -19.41
CA ALA A 271 -3.82 20.40 -19.65
C ALA A 271 -4.44 21.32 -18.58
N TYR A 272 -5.64 20.98 -18.09
CA TYR A 272 -6.31 21.70 -17.00
C TYR A 272 -5.45 21.82 -15.74
N LEU A 273 -4.68 20.77 -15.38
CA LEU A 273 -3.86 20.75 -14.18
C LEU A 273 -2.77 21.83 -14.21
N ASN A 274 -2.29 22.23 -15.39
CA ASN A 274 -1.27 23.28 -15.54
C ASN A 274 -1.79 24.67 -15.16
N HIS A 275 -3.11 24.86 -15.00
CA HIS A 275 -3.72 26.13 -14.63
C HIS A 275 -4.01 26.26 -13.13
N LEU A 276 -3.75 25.22 -12.34
CA LEU A 276 -3.97 25.21 -10.90
C LEU A 276 -2.94 26.04 -10.11
N GLY A 277 -1.93 26.58 -10.79
CA GLY A 277 -0.84 27.33 -10.18
C GLY A 277 0.27 26.43 -9.60
N PRO A 278 1.28 27.03 -8.97
CA PRO A 278 2.41 26.27 -8.44
C PRO A 278 2.06 25.54 -7.14
N LEU A 279 2.75 24.43 -6.87
CA LEU A 279 2.77 23.79 -5.55
C LEU A 279 3.44 24.73 -4.54
N ALA A 280 2.67 25.29 -3.61
CA ALA A 280 3.16 26.23 -2.61
C ALA A 280 2.40 26.14 -1.29
N ILE A 281 3.08 26.39 -0.16
CA ILE A 281 2.43 26.48 1.16
C ILE A 281 1.58 27.77 1.21
N PRO A 282 0.28 27.68 1.54
CA PRO A 282 -0.56 28.86 1.75
C PRO A 282 0.03 29.81 2.80
N GLN A 283 0.11 31.10 2.46
CA GLN A 283 0.55 32.15 3.39
C GLN A 283 -0.65 32.79 4.10
N GLN A 284 -0.39 33.40 5.26
CA GLN A 284 -1.44 34.07 6.04
C GLN A 284 -2.16 35.12 5.19
N GLY A 285 -3.50 35.03 5.13
CA GLY A 285 -4.34 35.96 4.36
C GLY A 285 -4.32 35.75 2.85
N THR A 286 -3.76 34.65 2.35
CA THR A 286 -3.81 34.31 0.93
C THR A 286 -5.25 34.27 0.40
N LYS A 287 -5.45 34.81 -0.80
CA LYS A 287 -6.70 34.71 -1.57
C LYS A 287 -6.56 33.79 -2.79
N ALA A 288 -5.47 33.04 -2.88
CA ALA A 288 -5.27 32.07 -3.96
C ALA A 288 -6.44 31.08 -4.01
N GLY A 289 -6.93 30.78 -5.21
CA GLY A 289 -8.08 29.90 -5.42
C GLY A 289 -9.47 30.52 -5.14
N LEU A 290 -9.56 31.76 -4.63
CA LEU A 290 -10.84 32.46 -4.39
C LEU A 290 -11.32 33.31 -5.59
N SER A 291 -10.65 33.22 -6.74
CA SER A 291 -11.04 33.92 -7.96
C SER A 291 -12.35 33.38 -8.53
N THR A 292 -13.19 34.25 -9.10
CA THR A 292 -14.42 33.87 -9.82
C THR A 292 -14.17 33.52 -11.29
N LEU A 293 -12.91 33.51 -11.75
CA LEU A 293 -12.53 33.10 -13.09
C LEU A 293 -12.84 31.61 -13.29
N ASP A 294 -13.58 31.29 -14.35
CA ASP A 294 -13.86 29.91 -14.74
C ASP A 294 -12.66 29.31 -15.48
N LEU A 295 -11.89 28.47 -14.79
CA LEU A 295 -10.71 27.82 -15.35
C LEU A 295 -11.04 26.64 -16.29
N ARG A 296 -12.34 26.33 -16.50
CA ARG A 296 -12.82 25.28 -17.41
C ARG A 296 -12.80 25.70 -18.89
N ASP A 297 -12.59 26.98 -19.19
CA ASP A 297 -12.46 27.49 -20.57
C ASP A 297 -11.16 27.03 -21.28
N THR A 298 -10.40 26.15 -20.63
CA THR A 298 -9.20 25.52 -21.19
C THR A 298 -9.66 24.36 -22.09
N THR A 299 -9.52 24.55 -23.40
CA THR A 299 -10.05 23.65 -24.42
C THR A 299 -9.30 22.32 -24.41
N VAL A 300 -9.84 21.33 -23.68
CA VAL A 300 -9.52 19.92 -23.94
C VAL A 300 -10.12 19.56 -25.30
N SER A 301 -9.33 18.95 -26.20
CA SER A 301 -9.83 18.65 -27.54
C SER A 301 -11.02 17.69 -27.51
N ASP A 302 -11.95 17.85 -28.45
CA ASP A 302 -13.11 16.96 -28.63
C ASP A 302 -12.69 15.49 -28.75
N GLU A 303 -11.49 15.21 -29.26
CA GLU A 303 -10.93 13.87 -29.41
C GLU A 303 -10.59 13.22 -28.06
N ILE A 304 -10.04 13.99 -27.10
CA ILE A 304 -9.77 13.50 -25.74
C ILE A 304 -11.10 13.22 -25.02
N ILE A 305 -12.10 14.08 -25.22
CA ILE A 305 -13.43 13.94 -24.60
C ILE A 305 -14.18 12.72 -25.14
N ARG A 306 -14.08 12.46 -26.45
CA ARG A 306 -14.74 11.32 -27.12
C ARG A 306 -14.02 9.99 -26.92
N GLY A 307 -12.76 10.03 -26.48
CA GLY A 307 -11.90 8.85 -26.27
C GLY A 307 -11.26 8.34 -27.56
N ALA A 308 -10.02 7.85 -27.47
CA ALA A 308 -9.33 7.26 -28.62
C ALA A 308 -9.91 5.86 -28.96
N PRO A 309 -10.22 5.56 -30.24
CA PRO A 309 -10.64 4.21 -30.65
C PRO A 309 -9.48 3.19 -30.61
N GLN A 310 -9.83 1.92 -30.39
CA GLN A 310 -8.92 0.85 -29.96
C GLN A 310 -7.75 0.46 -30.90
N PRO A 311 -6.66 -0.09 -30.33
CA PRO A 311 -5.89 -1.16 -30.95
C PRO A 311 -6.58 -2.54 -30.77
N GLN A 312 -6.62 -3.36 -31.83
CA GLN A 312 -7.21 -4.71 -31.80
C GLN A 312 -6.48 -5.66 -30.82
N PHE A 313 -7.19 -6.21 -29.84
CA PHE A 313 -6.63 -7.20 -28.90
C PHE A 313 -6.78 -8.65 -29.40
N LYS A 314 -5.66 -9.40 -29.40
CA LYS A 314 -5.58 -10.84 -29.68
C LYS A 314 -6.09 -11.64 -28.47
N GLY A 315 -7.40 -11.77 -28.31
CA GLY A 315 -7.99 -12.59 -27.24
C GLY A 315 -9.45 -13.00 -27.44
N ALA A 316 -10.11 -12.52 -28.50
CA ALA A 316 -11.52 -12.83 -28.78
C ALA A 316 -11.77 -14.30 -29.18
N ASP A 317 -10.72 -15.08 -29.50
CA ASP A 317 -10.83 -16.43 -30.05
C ASP A 317 -10.35 -17.55 -29.10
N GLN A 318 -10.48 -17.40 -27.79
CA GLN A 318 -10.34 -18.57 -26.89
C GLN A 318 -11.71 -19.05 -26.41
N PRO A 319 -12.09 -20.32 -26.68
CA PRO A 319 -13.38 -20.84 -26.25
C PRO A 319 -13.43 -20.89 -24.73
N VAL A 320 -14.50 -20.31 -24.19
CA VAL A 320 -14.90 -20.40 -22.79
C VAL A 320 -14.88 -21.87 -22.37
N HIS A 321 -14.12 -22.20 -21.32
CA HIS A 321 -14.15 -23.53 -20.72
C HIS A 321 -15.60 -23.90 -20.37
N ALA A 322 -16.18 -24.81 -21.16
CA ALA A 322 -17.47 -25.39 -20.86
C ALA A 322 -17.34 -26.26 -19.59
N PRO A 323 -18.28 -26.15 -18.63
CA PRO A 323 -18.25 -27.03 -17.46
C PRO A 323 -18.47 -28.48 -17.92
N ALA A 324 -17.61 -29.38 -17.46
CA ALA A 324 -17.72 -30.80 -17.74
C ALA A 324 -19.09 -31.32 -17.28
N GLN A 325 -19.89 -31.78 -18.24
CA GLN A 325 -21.17 -32.44 -17.96
C GLN A 325 -20.91 -33.77 -17.25
N THR A 326 -21.38 -33.86 -16.02
CA THR A 326 -21.57 -35.11 -15.29
C THR A 326 -22.80 -35.83 -15.83
N ASN A 327 -22.59 -36.99 -16.46
CA ASN A 327 -23.36 -38.22 -16.19
C ASN A 327 -22.99 -39.31 -17.20
N THR A 328 -22.59 -40.48 -16.70
CA THR A 328 -23.34 -41.72 -16.89
C THR A 328 -22.76 -42.82 -16.00
N ALA A 329 -23.65 -43.43 -15.22
CA ALA A 329 -23.37 -44.54 -14.34
C ALA A 329 -22.96 -45.80 -15.14
N ALA A 330 -21.99 -46.55 -14.62
CA ALA A 330 -21.69 -47.92 -15.03
C ALA A 330 -21.93 -48.86 -13.83
N PRO A 331 -22.58 -50.02 -14.01
CA PRO A 331 -23.01 -50.87 -12.90
C PRO A 331 -21.83 -51.70 -12.33
N LEU A 332 -21.85 -51.87 -11.01
CA LEU A 332 -20.96 -52.77 -10.27
C LEU A 332 -21.24 -54.23 -10.65
N ALA A 333 -20.32 -54.85 -11.39
CA ALA A 333 -20.28 -56.30 -11.60
C ALA A 333 -19.46 -56.96 -10.49
N GLY A 334 -20.12 -57.81 -9.70
CA GLY A 334 -19.55 -58.53 -8.57
C GLY A 334 -18.46 -59.53 -8.95
N LYS A 335 -17.50 -59.70 -8.04
CA LYS A 335 -16.63 -60.87 -8.00
C LYS A 335 -17.08 -61.78 -6.86
N THR A 336 -17.61 -62.92 -7.25
CA THR A 336 -17.85 -64.10 -6.42
C THR A 336 -16.51 -64.64 -5.91
N VAL A 337 -16.45 -64.90 -4.61
CA VAL A 337 -15.37 -65.65 -3.94
C VAL A 337 -15.71 -67.14 -4.04
N THR A 338 -14.80 -67.95 -4.55
CA THR A 338 -14.80 -69.41 -4.39
C THR A 338 -13.37 -69.93 -4.34
N GLY A 339 -13.08 -70.76 -3.34
CA GLY A 339 -11.94 -71.68 -3.29
C GLY A 339 -10.79 -71.22 -2.42
#